data_AF-A0A800MRI3-F1
#
_entry.id   AF-A0A800MRI3-F1
#
_cell.length_a   1.000
_cell.length_b   1.000
_cell.length_c   1.000
_cell.angle_alpha   90.00
_cell.angle_beta   90.00
_cell.angle_gamma   90.00
#
_symmetry.space_group_name_H-M   'P 1'
#
loop_
_entity.id
_entity.type
_entity.pdbx_description
1 polymer ?
#
loop_
_entity_poly.entity_id
_entity_poly.type
_entity_poly.pdbx_seq_one_letter_code
_entity_poly.pdbx_strand_id
1 'polypeptide(L)'
;MKYIKGNFADSRVFSDIGDWNHRALQWLQRTGNHQVHQTMKKRPAEVFLLEKQHLQPVSSLLSYESTNNQSITRSVSKDNTIRYKSNRYSVPLGTYQTNSENLVLIEV
;
A
#
# COMPACT_ATOMS: atom_id res chain seq x y z
N MET A 1 12.57 5.19 7.91
CA MET A 1 12.57 3.76 7.50
C MET A 1 14.01 3.20 7.54
N LYS A 2 14.55 2.85 8.72
CA LYS A 2 15.93 2.31 8.83
C LYS A 2 16.00 0.78 8.94
N TYR A 3 14.99 0.16 9.55
CA TYR A 3 15.02 -1.28 9.89
C TYR A 3 15.00 -2.20 8.66
N ILE A 4 14.00 -2.05 7.77
CA ILE A 4 13.94 -2.84 6.52
C ILE A 4 15.12 -2.50 5.61
N LYS A 5 15.47 -1.22 5.49
CA LYS A 5 16.57 -0.78 4.62
C LYS A 5 17.94 -1.34 5.03
N GLY A 6 18.22 -1.39 6.33
CA GLY A 6 19.51 -1.88 6.85
C GLY A 6 19.60 -3.40 7.01
N ASN A 7 18.50 -4.07 7.35
CA ASN A 7 18.55 -5.50 7.70
C ASN A 7 18.05 -6.43 6.59
N PHE A 8 17.09 -5.97 5.78
CA PHE A 8 16.51 -6.76 4.70
C PHE A 8 17.05 -6.32 3.33
N ALA A 9 17.02 -5.02 3.05
CA ALA A 9 17.26 -4.48 1.72
C ALA A 9 18.73 -4.44 1.29
N ASP A 10 19.66 -4.66 2.22
CA ASP A 10 21.08 -4.55 1.93
C ASP A 10 21.50 -5.59 0.87
N SER A 11 22.07 -5.09 -0.23
CA SER A 11 22.63 -5.89 -1.33
C SER A 11 21.68 -6.91 -1.97
N ARG A 12 20.36 -6.73 -1.85
CA ARG A 12 19.36 -7.61 -2.49
C ARG A 12 18.91 -7.08 -3.83
N VAL A 13 19.03 -7.90 -4.86
CA VAL A 13 18.40 -7.69 -6.16
C VAL A 13 17.00 -8.31 -6.14
N PHE A 14 16.02 -7.60 -6.67
CA PHE A 14 14.64 -8.04 -6.82
C PHE A 14 14.14 -7.77 -8.24
N SER A 15 13.19 -8.57 -8.68
CA SER A 15 12.73 -8.54 -10.09
C SER A 15 11.64 -7.50 -10.29
N ASP A 16 10.69 -7.45 -9.37
CA ASP A 16 9.57 -6.50 -9.36
C ASP A 16 9.16 -6.14 -7.92
N ILE A 17 8.23 -5.19 -7.78
CA ILE A 17 7.74 -4.73 -6.48
C ILE A 17 6.97 -5.82 -5.72
N GLY A 18 6.35 -6.78 -6.42
CA GLY A 18 5.65 -7.91 -5.83
C GLY A 18 6.62 -8.89 -5.17
N ASP A 19 7.68 -9.28 -5.86
CA ASP A 19 8.81 -10.09 -5.38
C ASP A 19 9.47 -9.42 -4.18
N TRP A 20 9.69 -8.10 -4.24
CA TRP A 20 10.20 -7.34 -3.11
C TRP A 20 9.33 -7.48 -1.86
N ASN A 21 8.02 -7.27 -2.00
CA ASN A 21 7.07 -7.35 -0.89
C ASN A 21 6.97 -8.78 -0.34
N HIS A 22 6.90 -9.77 -1.22
CA HIS A 22 6.84 -11.17 -0.83
C HIS A 22 8.08 -11.58 -0.02
N ARG A 23 9.27 -11.24 -0.52
CA ARG A 23 10.55 -11.51 0.15
C ARG A 23 10.66 -10.76 1.48
N ALA A 24 10.19 -9.52 1.55
CA ALA A 24 10.20 -8.73 2.78
C ALA A 24 9.33 -9.38 3.87
N LEU A 25 8.15 -9.88 3.50
CA LEU A 25 7.24 -10.60 4.40
C LEU A 25 7.85 -11.92 4.88
N GLN A 26 8.45 -12.70 3.98
CA GLN A 26 9.14 -13.94 4.35
C GLN A 26 10.32 -13.68 5.31
N TRP A 27 11.12 -12.64 5.05
CA TRP A 27 12.22 -12.25 5.94
C TRP A 27 11.70 -11.79 7.31
N LEU A 28 10.60 -11.04 7.35
CA LEU A 28 9.98 -10.62 8.60
C LEU A 28 9.53 -11.83 9.42
N GLN A 29 8.87 -12.80 8.78
CA GLN A 29 8.46 -14.05 9.42
C GLN A 29 9.65 -14.86 9.92
N ARG A 30 10.71 -15.04 9.12
CA ARG A 30 11.84 -15.91 9.49
C ARG A 30 12.82 -15.25 10.47
N THR A 31 13.10 -13.96 10.31
CA THR A 31 14.23 -13.28 10.96
C THR A 31 13.76 -12.11 11.80
N GLY A 32 13.02 -11.16 11.23
CA GLY A 32 12.64 -9.93 11.94
C GLY A 32 11.86 -10.20 13.24
N ASN A 33 10.79 -11.01 13.16
CA ASN A 33 9.92 -11.31 14.29
C ASN A 33 10.55 -12.26 15.33
N HIS A 34 11.58 -13.01 14.94
CA HIS A 34 12.28 -13.98 15.79
C HIS A 34 13.55 -13.39 16.43
N GLN A 35 14.01 -12.23 15.97
CA GLN A 35 15.20 -11.58 16.50
C GLN A 35 14.94 -11.09 17.93
N VAL A 36 15.79 -11.52 18.87
CA VAL A 36 15.71 -11.06 20.26
C VAL A 36 16.03 -9.58 20.31
N HIS A 37 15.09 -8.78 20.82
CA HIS A 37 15.28 -7.35 20.92
C HIS A 37 16.37 -7.01 21.95
N GLN A 38 17.30 -6.13 21.61
CA GLN A 38 18.48 -5.85 22.46
C GLN A 38 18.11 -5.26 23.83
N THR A 39 17.07 -4.42 23.89
CA THR A 39 16.62 -3.75 25.12
C THR A 39 15.72 -4.65 25.96
N MET A 40 14.77 -5.35 25.33
CA MET A 40 13.76 -6.14 26.05
C MET A 40 14.22 -7.57 26.34
N LYS A 41 15.28 -8.04 25.66
CA LYS A 41 15.79 -9.42 25.72
C LYS A 41 14.75 -10.50 25.42
N LYS A 42 13.64 -10.13 24.78
CA LYS A 42 12.54 -11.02 24.37
C LYS A 42 12.36 -10.97 22.86
N ARG A 43 11.74 -12.02 22.30
CA ARG A 43 11.36 -12.04 20.89
C ARG A 43 10.04 -11.28 20.68
N PRO A 44 9.96 -10.38 19.69
CA PRO A 44 8.72 -9.68 19.36
C PRO A 44 7.54 -10.61 19.15
N ALA A 45 7.74 -11.76 18.48
CA ALA A 45 6.67 -12.74 18.25
C ALA A 45 6.06 -13.30 19.55
N GLU A 46 6.90 -13.60 20.56
CA GLU A 46 6.45 -14.16 21.84
C GLU A 46 5.74 -13.10 22.68
N VAL A 47 6.26 -11.87 22.71
CA VAL A 47 5.64 -10.75 23.43
C VAL A 47 4.31 -10.37 22.79
N PHE A 48 4.24 -10.34 21.46
CA PHE A 48 3.01 -10.02 20.74
C PHE A 48 1.90 -11.02 21.04
N LEU A 49 2.19 -12.32 21.15
CA LEU A 49 1.20 -13.33 21.52
C LEU A 49 0.60 -13.07 22.92
N LEU A 50 1.43 -12.65 23.87
CA LEU A 50 0.99 -12.29 25.22
C LEU A 50 0.20 -10.98 25.24
N GLU A 51 0.62 -9.97 24.48
CA GLU A 51 -0.09 -8.68 24.42
C GLU A 51 -1.41 -8.79 23.66
N LYS A 52 -1.49 -9.69 22.66
CA LYS A 52 -2.67 -9.91 21.82
C LYS A 52 -3.94 -10.19 22.64
N GLN A 53 -3.81 -10.87 23.78
CA GLN A 53 -4.95 -11.15 24.66
C GLN A 53 -5.50 -9.90 25.38
N HIS A 54 -4.68 -8.84 25.47
CA HIS A 54 -5.01 -7.58 26.13
C HIS A 54 -5.38 -6.47 25.14
N LEU A 55 -5.31 -6.74 23.83
CA LEU A 55 -5.67 -5.75 22.80
C LEU A 55 -7.18 -5.51 22.81
N GLN A 56 -7.57 -4.24 22.81
CA GLN A 56 -8.96 -3.87 22.63
C GLN A 56 -9.38 -4.17 21.18
N PRO A 57 -10.52 -4.84 20.96
CA PRO A 57 -11.04 -5.04 19.62
C PRO A 57 -11.35 -3.69 18.98
N VAL A 58 -10.99 -3.53 17.71
CA VAL A 58 -11.35 -2.33 16.96
C VAL A 58 -12.88 -2.28 16.86
N SER A 59 -13.47 -1.16 17.27
CA SER A 59 -14.93 -0.94 17.27
C SER A 59 -15.44 -0.95 15.83
N SER A 60 -16.14 -2.03 15.46
CA SER A 60 -16.57 -2.35 14.09
C SER A 60 -15.43 -2.35 13.07
N LEU A 61 -15.41 -3.31 12.15
CA LEU A 61 -14.69 -3.08 10.89
C LEU A 61 -15.21 -1.73 10.38
N LEU A 62 -14.34 -0.74 10.24
CA LEU A 62 -14.60 0.43 9.40
C LEU A 62 -15.37 -0.13 8.21
N SER A 63 -16.64 0.26 8.05
CA SER A 63 -17.52 -0.35 7.05
C SER A 63 -16.76 -0.37 5.74
N TYR A 64 -17.02 -1.34 4.85
CA TYR A 64 -16.36 -1.36 3.55
C TYR A 64 -16.37 0.01 2.83
N GLU A 65 -17.33 0.88 3.17
CA GLU A 65 -17.42 2.28 2.75
C GLU A 65 -16.31 3.21 3.29
N SER A 66 -15.73 2.96 4.46
CA SER A 66 -14.51 3.64 4.95
C SER A 66 -13.24 3.16 4.26
N THR A 67 -13.30 2.05 3.52
CA THR A 67 -12.28 1.62 2.55
C THR A 67 -12.62 2.07 1.12
N ASN A 68 -13.60 2.97 0.90
CA ASN A 68 -13.74 3.59 -0.41
C ASN A 68 -12.46 4.33 -0.74
N ASN A 69 -11.68 3.77 -1.66
CA ASN A 69 -10.69 4.49 -2.45
C ASN A 69 -11.38 5.78 -2.88
N GLN A 70 -10.90 6.93 -2.41
CA GLN A 70 -11.58 8.19 -2.63
C GLN A 70 -11.62 8.44 -4.14
N SER A 71 -12.76 8.20 -4.79
CA SER A 71 -12.84 8.37 -6.23
C SER A 71 -12.97 9.85 -6.54
N ILE A 72 -12.10 10.37 -7.39
CA ILE A 72 -12.13 11.77 -7.79
C ILE A 72 -12.50 11.87 -9.26
N THR A 73 -13.52 12.68 -9.56
CA THR A 73 -13.92 12.98 -10.93
C THR A 73 -12.93 13.95 -11.59
N ARG A 74 -12.50 13.64 -12.82
CA ARG A 74 -11.64 14.50 -13.66
C ARG A 74 -12.18 14.62 -15.07
N SER A 75 -12.02 15.80 -15.66
CA SER A 75 -12.35 16.04 -17.06
C SER A 75 -11.27 15.50 -17.99
N VAL A 76 -11.72 14.93 -19.10
CA VAL A 76 -10.84 14.44 -20.18
C VAL A 76 -10.58 15.56 -21.18
N SER A 77 -9.31 15.75 -21.53
CA SER A 77 -8.87 16.70 -22.54
C SER A 77 -9.09 16.14 -23.96
N LYS A 78 -9.12 17.01 -24.98
CA LYS A 78 -9.32 16.64 -26.40
C LYS A 78 -8.33 15.58 -26.92
N ASP A 79 -7.17 15.50 -26.31
CA ASP A 79 -6.12 14.53 -26.61
C ASP A 79 -6.31 13.17 -25.89
N ASN A 80 -7.51 12.91 -25.33
CA ASN A 80 -7.83 11.73 -24.51
C ASN A 80 -6.87 11.57 -23.32
N THR A 81 -6.55 12.67 -22.62
CA THR A 81 -5.74 12.63 -21.40
C THR A 81 -6.40 13.29 -20.20
N ILE A 82 -6.05 12.82 -19.00
CA ILE A 82 -6.48 13.37 -17.71
C ILE A 82 -5.26 13.79 -16.88
N ARG A 83 -5.43 14.81 -16.05
CA ARG A 83 -4.39 15.29 -15.13
C ARG A 83 -4.69 14.88 -13.69
N TYR A 84 -3.73 14.26 -13.02
CA TYR A 84 -3.83 13.88 -11.62
C TYR A 84 -2.47 13.96 -10.92
N LYS A 85 -2.41 14.66 -9.77
CA LYS A 85 -1.17 14.91 -8.99
C LYS A 85 0.03 15.29 -9.88
N SER A 86 -0.15 16.30 -10.73
CA SER A 86 0.85 16.80 -11.69
C SER A 86 1.30 15.83 -12.79
N ASN A 87 0.72 14.62 -12.85
CA ASN A 87 0.96 13.63 -13.89
C ASN A 87 -0.19 13.64 -14.91
N ARG A 88 0.11 13.21 -16.14
CA ARG A 88 -0.84 13.09 -17.25
C ARG A 88 -0.99 11.62 -17.62
N TYR A 89 -2.23 11.15 -17.64
CA TYR A 89 -2.58 9.77 -17.95
C TYR A 89 -3.45 9.73 -19.20
N SER A 90 -3.21 8.74 -20.05
CA SER A 90 -4.00 8.52 -21.27
C SER A 90 -5.21 7.64 -20.95
N VAL A 91 -6.36 7.98 -21.52
CA VAL A 91 -7.58 7.16 -21.45
C VAL A 91 -7.89 6.57 -22.84
N PRO A 92 -8.74 5.53 -22.93
CA PRO A 92 -9.09 4.92 -24.22
C PRO A 92 -9.55 5.94 -25.27
N LEU A 93 -9.24 5.67 -26.53
CA LEU A 93 -9.67 6.53 -27.63
C LEU A 93 -11.21 6.51 -27.73
N GLY A 94 -11.81 7.70 -27.79
CA GLY A 94 -13.27 7.87 -27.82
C GLY A 94 -13.89 8.16 -26.44
N THR A 95 -13.09 8.24 -25.37
CA THR A 95 -13.56 8.75 -24.07
C THR A 95 -13.89 10.24 -24.13
N TYR A 96 -13.19 11.02 -24.96
CA TYR A 96 -13.58 12.41 -25.25
C TYR A 96 -14.62 12.46 -26.38
N GLN A 97 -15.76 13.07 -26.13
CA GLN A 97 -16.80 13.37 -27.12
C GLN A 97 -17.20 14.85 -27.03
N THR A 98 -17.41 15.48 -28.18
CA THR A 98 -17.67 16.93 -28.28
C THR A 98 -18.99 17.35 -27.61
N ASN A 99 -19.97 16.45 -27.50
CA ASN A 99 -21.33 16.74 -27.04
C ASN A 99 -21.71 16.01 -25.74
N SER A 100 -20.75 15.43 -25.00
CA SER A 100 -21.03 14.73 -23.75
C SER A 100 -20.19 15.23 -22.58
N GLU A 101 -20.60 14.88 -21.37
CA GLU A 101 -19.79 15.08 -20.17
C GLU A 101 -18.59 14.13 -20.20
N ASN A 102 -17.41 14.67 -20.46
CA ASN A 102 -16.16 13.92 -20.55
C ASN A 102 -15.53 13.74 -19.17
N LEU A 103 -16.18 12.97 -18.30
CA LEU A 103 -15.76 12.76 -16.92
C LEU A 103 -15.27 11.33 -16.71
N VAL A 104 -14.14 11.19 -16.02
CA VAL A 104 -13.56 9.90 -15.61
C VAL A 104 -13.38 9.90 -14.11
N LEU A 105 -13.73 8.78 -13.48
CA LEU A 105 -13.47 8.51 -12.08
C LEU A 105 -12.06 7.95 -11.91
N ILE A 106 -11.29 8.56 -11.03
CA ILE A 106 -9.96 8.08 -10.65
C ILE A 106 -10.06 7.55 -9.22
N GLU A 107 -9.79 6.27 -9.02
CA GLU A 107 -9.59 5.71 -7.70
C GLU A 107 -8.26 6.21 -7.12
N VAL A 108 -8.27 6.72 -5.88
CA VAL A 108 -7.11 7.30 -5.18
C VAL A 108 -6.67 6.42 -4.03
#